data_AF-A0A918IFK8-F1
#
_entry.id   AF-A0A918IFK8-F1
#
_cell.length_a   1.000
_cell.length_b   1.000
_cell.length_c   1.000
_cell.angle_alpha   90.00
_cell.angle_beta   90.00
_cell.angle_gamma   90.00
#
_symmetry.space_group_name_H-M   'P 1'
#
loop_
_entity.id
_entity.type
_entity.pdbx_description
1 polymer ?
#
loop_
_entity_poly.entity_id
_entity_poly.type
_entity_poly.pdbx_seq_one_letter_code
_entity_poly.pdbx_strand_id
1 'polypeptide(L)'
;MSDRAALLKGIRVWLALFVVCLALSGATAFPLVHELRWTDSALRALSVPEHLPALTDWITRVRDGLDTADADYPFLLYGTDWLAFAHLVIAVAFYGPYRDPVRNIWVVEFGMIACAGIIPLALVCGPIRGIPFWWSVIDMSFGVFGVVPLYVVRKKIKRLEALTAG
;
A
#
# COMPACT_ATOMS: atom_id res chain seq x y z
N MET A 1 -2.90 2.11 35.74
CA MET A 1 -3.33 0.97 34.87
C MET A 1 -4.17 1.39 33.67
N SER A 2 -5.11 2.33 33.81
CA SER A 2 -5.96 2.87 32.71
C SER A 2 -5.15 3.39 31.51
N ASP A 3 -4.11 4.19 31.75
CA ASP A 3 -3.34 4.85 30.68
C ASP A 3 -2.54 3.87 29.81
N ARG A 4 -2.00 2.80 30.41
CA ARG A 4 -1.27 1.75 29.68
C ARG A 4 -2.20 0.98 28.76
N ALA A 5 -3.37 0.59 29.27
CA ALA A 5 -4.38 -0.10 28.49
C ALA A 5 -4.92 0.78 27.34
N ALA A 6 -5.15 2.07 27.60
CA ALA A 6 -5.55 3.04 26.57
C ALA A 6 -4.48 3.23 25.49
N LEU A 7 -3.19 3.31 25.86
CA LEU A 7 -2.08 3.38 24.92
C LEU A 7 -1.98 2.13 24.05
N LEU A 8 -2.06 0.94 24.66
CA LEU A 8 -2.06 -0.34 23.95
C LEU A 8 -3.23 -0.45 22.96
N LYS A 9 -4.44 -0.07 23.38
CA LYS A 9 -5.62 -0.04 22.50
C LYS A 9 -5.38 0.91 21.31
N GLY A 10 -4.84 2.10 21.57
CA GLY A 10 -4.50 3.06 20.53
C GLY A 10 -3.48 2.51 19.52
N ILE A 11 -2.42 1.86 20.00
CA ILE A 11 -1.42 1.20 19.14
C ILE A 11 -2.09 0.15 18.25
N ARG A 12 -2.93 -0.71 18.83
CA ARG A 12 -3.61 -1.79 18.11
C ARG A 12 -4.58 -1.29 17.04
N VAL A 13 -5.33 -0.21 17.32
CA VAL A 13 -6.24 0.40 16.33
C VAL A 13 -5.47 0.96 15.15
N TRP A 14 -4.40 1.72 15.40
CA TRP A 14 -3.58 2.26 14.31
C TRP A 14 -2.86 1.17 13.51
N LEU A 15 -2.37 0.12 14.18
CA LEU A 15 -1.79 -1.04 13.51
C LEU A 15 -2.82 -1.77 12.66
N ALA A 16 -4.02 -2.02 13.18
CA ALA A 16 -5.09 -2.68 12.44
C ALA A 16 -5.49 -1.87 11.21
N LEU A 17 -5.65 -0.55 11.34
CA LEU A 17 -5.91 0.35 10.21
C LEU A 17 -4.83 0.22 9.14
N PHE A 18 -3.56 0.32 9.53
CA PHE A 18 -2.44 0.20 8.59
C PHE A 18 -2.42 -1.18 7.90
N VAL A 19 -2.59 -2.27 8.66
CA VAL A 19 -2.58 -3.63 8.14
C VAL A 19 -3.73 -3.87 7.16
N VAL A 20 -4.93 -3.36 7.46
CA VAL A 20 -6.07 -3.47 6.54
C VAL A 20 -5.80 -2.70 5.26
N CYS A 21 -5.31 -1.46 5.35
CA CYS A 21 -4.94 -0.68 4.16
C CYS A 21 -3.86 -1.38 3.32
N LEU A 22 -2.82 -1.92 3.95
CA LEU A 22 -1.74 -2.67 3.30
C LEU A 22 -2.24 -3.94 2.60
N ALA A 23 -3.11 -4.71 3.29
CA ALA A 23 -3.66 -5.93 2.74
C ALA A 23 -4.59 -5.64 1.57
N LEU A 24 -5.46 -4.63 1.69
CA LEU A 24 -6.35 -4.20 0.61
C LEU A 24 -5.56 -3.67 -0.60
N SER A 25 -4.52 -2.86 -0.38
CA SER A 25 -3.70 -2.37 -1.49
C SER A 25 -2.94 -3.47 -2.22
N GLY A 26 -2.59 -4.56 -1.52
CA GLY A 26 -2.02 -5.75 -2.16
C GLY A 26 -3.06 -6.61 -2.87
N ALA A 27 -4.24 -6.76 -2.27
CA ALA A 27 -5.29 -7.63 -2.77
C ALA A 27 -5.88 -7.18 -4.12
N THR A 28 -5.85 -5.88 -4.43
CA THR A 28 -6.28 -5.34 -5.73
C THR A 28 -5.43 -5.86 -6.91
N ALA A 29 -4.23 -6.38 -6.64
CA ALA A 29 -3.40 -6.99 -7.68
C ALA A 29 -3.90 -8.38 -8.14
N PHE A 30 -4.79 -9.04 -7.39
CA PHE A 30 -5.40 -10.32 -7.83
C PHE A 30 -6.42 -10.11 -8.96
N PRO A 31 -7.48 -9.28 -8.81
CA PRO A 31 -8.44 -9.02 -9.87
C PRO A 31 -8.03 -7.86 -10.80
N LEU A 32 -6.72 -7.58 -10.96
CA LEU A 32 -6.21 -6.36 -11.59
C LEU A 32 -6.85 -6.05 -12.96
N VAL A 33 -6.98 -7.07 -13.82
CA VAL A 33 -7.61 -6.94 -15.15
C VAL A 33 -9.08 -6.53 -15.02
N HIS A 34 -9.83 -7.16 -14.12
CA HIS A 34 -11.24 -6.89 -13.92
C HIS A 34 -11.47 -5.51 -13.31
N GLU A 35 -10.68 -5.14 -12.29
CA GLU A 35 -10.75 -3.83 -11.65
C GLU A 35 -10.45 -2.69 -12.63
N LEU A 36 -9.48 -2.88 -13.54
CA LEU A 36 -9.16 -1.88 -14.55
C LEU A 36 -10.23 -1.77 -15.64
N ARG A 37 -10.84 -2.88 -16.06
CA ARG A 37 -12.01 -2.83 -16.97
C ARG A 37 -13.17 -2.06 -16.35
N TRP A 38 -13.45 -2.29 -15.06
CA TRP A 38 -14.48 -1.54 -14.33
C TRP A 38 -14.11 -0.07 -14.18
N THR A 39 -12.86 0.23 -13.85
CA THR A 39 -12.36 1.60 -13.72
C THR A 39 -12.49 2.37 -15.02
N ASP A 40 -12.04 1.81 -16.16
CA ASP A 40 -12.17 2.46 -17.47
C ASP A 40 -13.64 2.71 -17.83
N SER A 41 -14.51 1.73 -17.59
CA SER A 41 -15.95 1.87 -17.83
C SER A 41 -16.58 2.97 -16.97
N ALA A 42 -16.21 3.05 -15.68
CA ALA A 42 -16.69 4.06 -14.76
C ALA A 42 -16.21 5.47 -15.14
N LEU A 43 -14.94 5.62 -15.52
CA LEU A 43 -14.38 6.90 -15.96
C LEU A 43 -15.15 7.44 -17.17
N ARG A 44 -15.44 6.58 -18.15
CA ARG A 44 -16.25 6.94 -19.33
C ARG A 44 -17.68 7.31 -18.97
N ALA A 45 -18.32 6.57 -18.07
CA ALA A 45 -19.68 6.84 -17.63
C ALA A 45 -19.83 8.17 -16.85
N LEU A 46 -18.76 8.61 -16.20
CA LEU A 46 -18.71 9.84 -15.41
C LEU A 46 -18.22 11.08 -16.21
N SER A 47 -18.11 10.98 -17.54
CA SER A 47 -17.56 12.05 -18.40
C SER A 47 -16.18 12.56 -17.98
N VAL A 48 -15.40 11.75 -17.25
CA VAL A 48 -14.00 12.07 -16.91
C VAL A 48 -13.12 12.30 -18.15
N PRO A 49 -13.33 11.64 -19.31
CA PRO A 49 -12.56 11.94 -20.52
C PRO A 49 -12.62 13.41 -20.95
N GLU A 50 -13.72 14.12 -20.65
CA GLU A 50 -13.92 15.53 -21.01
C GLU A 50 -13.12 16.48 -20.09
N HIS A 51 -12.84 16.05 -18.87
CA HIS A 51 -12.18 16.87 -17.85
C HIS A 51 -10.71 16.48 -17.62
N LEU A 52 -10.38 15.19 -17.75
CA LEU A 52 -9.06 14.61 -17.53
C LEU A 52 -8.74 13.59 -18.64
N PRO A 53 -8.55 14.03 -19.90
CA PRO A 53 -8.29 13.15 -21.03
C PRO A 53 -7.01 12.32 -20.82
N ALA A 54 -5.94 12.94 -20.31
CA ALA A 54 -4.67 12.26 -20.07
C ALA A 54 -4.75 11.11 -19.05
N LEU A 55 -5.64 11.22 -18.05
CA LEU A 55 -5.90 10.15 -17.09
C LEU A 55 -6.62 8.99 -17.77
N THR A 56 -7.67 9.31 -18.53
CA THR A 56 -8.46 8.30 -19.25
C THR A 56 -7.60 7.55 -20.26
N ASP A 57 -6.83 8.27 -21.09
CA ASP A 57 -5.96 7.68 -22.10
C ASP A 57 -4.91 6.74 -21.48
N TRP A 58 -4.35 7.15 -20.33
CA TRP A 58 -3.41 6.32 -19.59
C TRP A 58 -4.07 5.05 -19.04
N ILE A 59 -5.25 5.16 -18.42
CA ILE A 59 -6.00 4.01 -17.90
C ILE A 59 -6.38 3.04 -19.04
N THR A 60 -6.90 3.56 -20.15
CA THR A 60 -7.22 2.76 -21.34
C THR A 60 -5.97 2.04 -21.86
N ARG A 61 -4.81 2.72 -21.98
CA ARG A 61 -3.56 2.10 -22.41
C ARG A 61 -3.12 0.96 -21.49
N VAL A 62 -3.20 1.15 -20.17
CA VAL A 62 -2.83 0.11 -19.19
C VAL A 62 -3.79 -1.07 -19.25
N ARG A 63 -5.10 -0.81 -19.35
CA ARG A 63 -6.13 -1.84 -19.52
C ARG A 63 -5.86 -2.68 -20.78
N ASP A 64 -5.69 -2.05 -21.93
CA ASP A 64 -5.49 -2.76 -23.20
C ASP A 64 -4.22 -3.63 -23.17
N GLY A 65 -3.15 -3.15 -22.52
CA GLY A 65 -1.93 -3.93 -22.30
C GLY A 65 -2.15 -5.14 -21.38
N LEU A 66 -2.94 -4.99 -20.31
CA LEU A 66 -3.27 -6.09 -19.41
C LEU A 66 -4.24 -7.10 -20.03
N ASP A 67 -5.22 -6.63 -20.81
CA ASP A 67 -6.13 -7.50 -21.56
C ASP A 67 -5.36 -8.36 -22.57
N THR A 68 -4.37 -7.77 -23.25
CA THR A 68 -3.49 -8.51 -24.17
C THR A 68 -2.61 -9.50 -23.40
N ALA A 69 -2.04 -9.10 -22.26
CA ALA A 69 -1.24 -10.00 -21.43
C ALA A 69 -2.07 -11.17 -20.86
N ASP A 70 -3.30 -10.93 -20.41
CA ASP A 70 -4.22 -11.95 -19.92
C ASP A 70 -4.61 -12.94 -21.01
N ALA A 71 -4.89 -12.45 -22.22
CA ALA A 71 -5.30 -13.29 -23.35
C ALA A 71 -4.14 -14.12 -23.94
N ASP A 72 -2.99 -13.48 -24.18
CA ASP A 72 -1.90 -14.09 -24.95
C ASP A 72 -0.79 -14.68 -24.06
N TYR A 73 -0.59 -14.12 -22.86
CA TYR A 73 0.52 -14.45 -21.96
C TYR A 73 0.12 -14.50 -20.46
N PRO A 74 -0.94 -15.23 -20.07
CA PRO A 74 -1.52 -15.16 -18.72
C PRO A 74 -0.52 -15.50 -17.61
N PHE A 75 0.50 -16.30 -17.90
CA PHE A 75 1.58 -16.62 -16.95
C PHE A 75 2.35 -15.39 -16.45
N LEU A 76 2.31 -14.26 -17.18
CA LEU A 76 2.92 -13.01 -16.73
C LEU A 76 2.18 -12.41 -15.52
N LEU A 77 0.86 -12.58 -15.44
CA LEU A 77 0.04 -12.11 -14.32
C LEU A 77 0.31 -12.90 -13.03
N TYR A 78 0.95 -14.07 -13.12
CA TYR A 78 1.42 -14.75 -11.91
C TYR A 78 2.42 -13.88 -11.12
N GLY A 79 3.15 -12.97 -11.79
CA GLY A 79 3.98 -11.97 -11.13
C GLY A 79 3.17 -11.02 -10.23
N THR A 80 1.95 -10.63 -10.62
CA THR A 80 1.08 -9.79 -9.79
C THR A 80 0.49 -10.55 -8.62
N ASP A 81 0.24 -11.86 -8.77
CA ASP A 81 -0.17 -12.73 -7.66
C ASP A 81 0.90 -12.81 -6.57
N TRP A 82 2.17 -12.94 -6.95
CA TRP A 82 3.29 -12.92 -5.99
C TRP A 82 3.42 -11.57 -5.28
N LEU A 83 3.19 -10.46 -6.00
CA LEU A 83 3.21 -9.13 -5.39
C LEU A 83 2.06 -8.96 -4.39
N ALA A 84 0.85 -9.43 -4.74
CA ALA A 84 -0.30 -9.46 -3.83
C ALA A 84 0.01 -10.29 -2.58
N PHE A 85 0.55 -11.50 -2.77
CA PHE A 85 0.93 -12.39 -1.69
C PHE A 85 2.00 -11.78 -0.77
N ALA A 86 2.99 -11.07 -1.31
CA ALA A 86 4.00 -10.39 -0.52
C ALA A 86 3.38 -9.37 0.47
N HIS A 87 2.36 -8.62 0.05
CA HIS A 87 1.64 -7.69 0.93
C HIS A 87 0.93 -8.43 2.07
N LEU A 88 0.31 -9.58 1.78
CA LEU A 88 -0.34 -10.42 2.79
C LEU A 88 0.68 -10.99 3.79
N VAL A 89 1.84 -11.45 3.32
CA VAL A 89 2.93 -11.92 4.19
C VAL A 89 3.47 -10.79 5.08
N ILE A 90 3.66 -9.59 4.52
CA ILE A 90 4.07 -8.42 5.31
C ILE A 90 2.99 -8.06 6.35
N ALA A 91 1.71 -8.08 5.97
CA ALA A 91 0.60 -7.87 6.90
C ALA A 91 0.62 -8.86 8.08
N VAL A 92 0.96 -10.13 7.83
CA VAL A 92 1.14 -11.14 8.90
C VAL A 92 2.30 -10.77 9.83
N ALA A 93 3.41 -10.23 9.33
CA ALA A 93 4.54 -9.81 10.17
C ALA A 93 4.13 -8.75 11.21
N PHE A 94 3.16 -7.87 10.90
CA PHE A 94 2.60 -6.89 11.83
C PHE A 94 1.78 -7.50 12.98
N TYR A 95 1.49 -8.81 12.95
CA TYR A 95 0.95 -9.50 14.12
C TYR A 95 1.91 -9.47 15.32
N GLY A 96 3.23 -9.43 15.07
CA GLY A 96 4.26 -9.27 16.10
C GLY A 96 4.02 -8.03 16.98
N PRO A 97 4.06 -6.79 16.43
CA PRO A 97 3.79 -5.58 17.20
C PRO A 97 2.34 -5.47 17.70
N TYR A 98 1.37 -6.16 17.09
CA TYR A 98 0.01 -6.24 17.63
C TYR A 98 -0.05 -7.01 18.96
N ARG A 99 0.70 -8.12 19.05
CA ARG A 99 0.82 -8.97 20.24
C ARG A 99 1.69 -8.32 21.32
N ASP A 100 2.91 -7.92 20.96
CA ASP A 100 3.89 -7.28 21.84
C ASP A 100 4.59 -6.13 21.11
N PRO A 101 4.09 -4.89 21.24
CA PRO A 101 4.59 -3.75 20.49
C PRO A 101 6.02 -3.32 20.87
N VAL A 102 6.41 -3.45 22.15
CA VAL A 102 7.73 -2.98 22.60
C VAL A 102 8.81 -3.90 22.06
N ARG A 103 8.62 -5.22 22.21
CA ARG A 103 9.58 -6.21 21.71
C ARG A 103 9.70 -6.22 20.19
N ASN A 104 8.63 -5.87 19.47
CA ASN A 104 8.56 -5.93 18.01
C ASN A 104 8.53 -4.55 17.34
N ILE A 105 9.03 -3.51 18.00
CA ILE A 105 9.05 -2.14 17.44
C ILE A 105 9.77 -2.07 16.09
N TRP A 106 10.77 -2.92 15.88
CA TRP A 106 11.52 -3.01 14.63
C TRP A 106 10.59 -3.25 13.42
N VAL A 107 9.52 -4.04 13.56
CA VAL A 107 8.59 -4.31 12.44
C VAL A 107 7.90 -3.01 11.97
N VAL A 108 7.62 -2.10 12.91
CA VAL A 108 7.06 -0.78 12.60
C VAL A 108 8.10 0.08 11.89
N GLU A 109 9.35 0.08 12.36
CA GLU A 109 10.45 0.83 11.73
C GLU A 109 10.79 0.28 10.33
N PHE A 110 10.77 -1.03 10.16
CA PHE A 110 10.87 -1.70 8.86
C PHE A 110 9.77 -1.21 7.90
N GLY A 111 8.52 -1.13 8.36
CA GLY A 111 7.44 -0.55 7.57
C GLY A 111 7.70 0.90 7.17
N MET A 112 8.26 1.72 8.08
CA MET A 112 8.62 3.11 7.77
C MET A 112 9.74 3.19 6.71
N ILE A 113 10.74 2.30 6.78
CA ILE A 113 11.80 2.20 5.78
C ILE A 113 11.20 1.79 4.42
N ALA A 114 10.28 0.82 4.41
CA ALA A 114 9.59 0.41 3.19
C ALA A 114 8.79 1.58 2.58
N CYS A 115 8.07 2.36 3.40
CA CYS A 115 7.39 3.57 2.95
C CYS A 115 8.35 4.59 2.30
N ALA A 116 9.52 4.81 2.89
CA ALA A 116 10.54 5.68 2.31
C ALA A 116 11.11 5.11 0.99
N GLY A 117 11.25 3.78 0.90
CA GLY A 117 11.75 3.07 -0.29
C GLY A 117 10.84 3.16 -1.51
N ILE A 118 9.54 3.44 -1.34
CA ILE A 118 8.60 3.66 -2.46
C ILE A 118 9.01 4.87 -3.30
N ILE A 119 9.57 5.93 -2.68
CA ILE A 119 9.97 7.16 -3.39
C ILE A 119 11.05 6.90 -4.44
N PRO A 120 12.24 6.36 -4.11
CA PRO A 120 13.26 6.07 -5.11
C PRO A 120 12.79 5.00 -6.10
N LEU A 121 12.00 4.01 -5.66
CA LEU A 121 11.45 3.00 -6.56
C LEU A 121 10.61 3.64 -7.67
N ALA A 122 9.64 4.50 -7.31
CA ALA A 122 8.76 5.16 -8.27
C ALA A 122 9.54 6.11 -9.20
N LEU A 123 10.48 6.88 -8.65
CA LEU A 123 11.26 7.86 -9.43
C LEU A 123 12.27 7.22 -10.40
N VAL A 124 12.72 5.99 -10.13
CA VAL A 124 13.68 5.28 -11.00
C VAL A 124 12.96 4.30 -11.92
N CYS A 125 12.16 3.39 -11.36
CA CYS A 125 11.51 2.34 -12.14
C CYS A 125 10.34 2.87 -12.97
N GLY A 126 9.66 3.94 -12.54
CA GLY A 126 8.57 4.56 -13.29
C GLY A 126 9.02 5.02 -14.68
N PRO A 127 10.03 5.90 -14.79
CA PRO A 127 10.57 6.33 -16.09
C PRO A 127 11.13 5.19 -16.95
N ILE A 128 11.82 4.21 -16.34
CA ILE A 128 12.35 3.04 -17.05
C ILE A 128 11.23 2.23 -17.73
N ARG A 129 10.04 2.19 -17.11
CA ARG A 129 8.86 1.47 -17.61
C ARG A 129 7.89 2.36 -18.39
N GLY A 130 8.25 3.63 -18.65
CA GLY A 130 7.40 4.58 -19.38
C GLY A 130 6.14 5.01 -18.63
N ILE A 131 6.17 4.96 -17.29
CA ILE A 131 5.07 5.45 -16.45
C ILE A 131 5.09 6.99 -16.43
N PRO A 132 3.94 7.67 -16.63
CA PRO A 132 3.86 9.12 -16.54
C PRO A 132 4.24 9.62 -15.14
N PHE A 133 4.97 10.74 -15.07
CA PHE A 133 5.43 11.29 -13.80
C PHE A 133 4.29 11.59 -12.80
N TRP A 134 3.15 12.08 -13.29
CA TRP A 134 1.99 12.35 -12.45
C TRP A 134 1.39 11.06 -11.84
N TRP A 135 1.54 9.92 -12.52
CA TRP A 135 1.15 8.62 -11.96
C TRP A 135 2.15 8.18 -10.88
N SER A 136 3.45 8.38 -11.11
CA SER A 136 4.46 8.13 -10.06
C SER A 136 4.24 8.96 -8.80
N VAL A 137 3.62 10.15 -8.90
CA VAL A 137 3.17 10.92 -7.71
C VAL A 137 2.10 10.18 -6.92
N ILE A 138 1.17 9.49 -7.60
CA ILE A 138 0.18 8.61 -6.96
C ILE A 138 0.90 7.45 -6.27
N ASP A 139 1.86 6.81 -6.94
CA ASP A 139 2.65 5.70 -6.36
C ASP A 139 3.40 6.15 -5.09
N MET A 140 4.07 7.31 -5.14
CA MET A 140 4.78 7.88 -3.98
C MET A 140 3.84 8.21 -2.81
N SER A 141 2.58 8.55 -3.09
CA SER A 141 1.60 8.88 -2.05
C SER A 141 1.36 7.71 -1.08
N PHE A 142 1.48 6.46 -1.54
CA PHE A 142 1.36 5.28 -0.66
C PHE A 142 2.45 5.28 0.43
N GLY A 143 3.68 5.67 0.08
CA GLY A 143 4.76 5.83 1.05
C GLY A 143 4.49 6.98 2.03
N VAL A 144 4.10 8.15 1.50
CA VAL A 144 3.85 9.36 2.30
C VAL A 144 2.68 9.17 3.27
N PHE A 145 1.57 8.57 2.84
CA PHE A 145 0.43 8.32 3.71
C PHE A 145 0.62 7.09 4.60
N GLY A 146 1.33 6.07 4.10
CA GLY A 146 1.63 4.85 4.87
C GLY A 146 2.54 5.09 6.08
N VAL A 147 3.48 6.05 6.00
CA VAL A 147 4.39 6.33 7.12
C VAL A 147 3.68 7.02 8.30
N VAL A 148 2.58 7.74 8.06
CA VAL A 148 1.84 8.48 9.10
C VAL A 148 1.34 7.58 10.24
N PRO A 149 0.54 6.52 9.99
CA PRO A 149 0.09 5.62 11.06
C PRO A 149 1.27 4.92 11.75
N LEU A 150 2.30 4.52 11.00
CA LEU A 150 3.49 3.86 11.56
C LEU A 150 4.28 4.78 12.50
N TYR A 151 4.45 6.05 12.13
CA TYR A 151 5.10 7.04 12.97
C TYR A 151 4.33 7.28 14.27
N VAL A 152 2.99 7.40 14.19
CA VAL A 152 2.11 7.54 15.35
C VAL A 152 2.22 6.32 16.26
N VAL A 153 2.19 5.12 15.69
CA VAL A 153 2.39 3.86 16.42
C VAL A 153 3.76 3.87 17.11
N ARG A 154 4.85 4.13 16.39
CA ARG A 154 6.21 4.15 16.95
C ARG A 154 6.32 5.09 18.15
N LYS A 155 5.78 6.30 18.05
CA LYS A 155 5.76 7.27 19.16
C LYS A 155 5.01 6.72 20.39
N LYS A 156 3.87 6.06 20.18
CA LYS A 156 3.10 5.43 21.27
C LYS A 156 3.83 4.23 21.86
N ILE A 157 4.53 3.42 21.06
CA ILE A 157 5.34 2.29 21.53
C ILE A 157 6.48 2.79 22.43
N LYS A 158 7.21 3.83 22.01
CA LYS A 158 8.28 4.42 22.83
C LYS A 158 7.76 4.98 24.16
N ARG A 159 6.57 5.57 24.17
CA ARG A 159 5.92 6.00 25.42
C ARG A 159 5.55 4.80 26.31
N LEU A 160 5.06 3.72 25.72
CA LEU A 160 4.72 2.49 26.45
C LEU A 160 5.96 1.81 27.05
N GLU A 161 7.07 1.80 26.32
CA GLU A 161 8.37 1.29 26.77
C GLU A 161 8.85 2.05 28.01
N ALA A 162 8.82 3.39 27.98
CA ALA A 162 9.24 4.21 29.11
C ALA A 162 8.38 3.99 30.38
N LEU A 163 7.07 3.77 30.22
CA LEU A 163 6.15 3.47 31.32
C LEU A 163 6.30 2.05 31.89
N THR A 164 7.01 1.16 31.22
CA THR A 164 7.24 -0.23 31.67
C THR A 164 8.62 -0.41 32.31
N ALA A 165 9.56 0.50 32.02
CA ALA A 165 10.93 0.48 32.55
C ALA A 165 11.10 1.26 33.87
N GLY A 166 10.11 2.07 34.27
CA GLY A 166 10.05 2.73 35.59
C GLY A 166 9.06 2.02 36.50
#